data_AF-A0A0R3DTJ4-F1
#
_entry.id   AF-A0A0R3DTJ4-F1
#
_cell.length_a   1.000
_cell.length_b   1.000
_cell.length_c   1.000
_cell.angle_alpha   90.00
_cell.angle_beta   90.00
_cell.angle_gamma   90.00
#
_symmetry.space_group_name_H-M   'P 1'
#
loop_
_entity.id
_entity.type
_entity.pdbx_description
1 polymer ?
#
loop_
_entity_poly.entity_id
_entity_poly.type
_entity_poly.pdbx_seq_one_letter_code
_entity_poly.pdbx_strand_id
1 'polypeptide(L)'
;MTRSPSIVPLVAADQDVYLVLEDFGSRLGRAWCETAEEDTSRATLVRRLIDGQYEHPSRIVAFNTAEGWSRDVTTDIADELRRRFVEIDEVTPALLEFLERAARH
;
A
#
# COMPACT_ATOMS: atom_id res chain seq x y z
N MET A 1 -29.46 -23.99 10.09
CA MET A 1 -28.74 -22.76 9.71
C MET A 1 -27.92 -23.08 8.49
N THR A 2 -28.23 -22.48 7.34
CA THR A 2 -27.47 -22.69 6.10
C THR A 2 -26.22 -21.82 6.17
N ARG A 3 -25.04 -22.44 6.20
CA ARG A 3 -23.76 -21.71 6.22
C ARG A 3 -23.50 -21.21 4.80
N SER A 4 -23.28 -19.91 4.62
CA SER A 4 -22.86 -19.38 3.33
C SER A 4 -21.50 -19.99 2.95
N PRO A 5 -21.28 -20.33 1.68
CA PRO A 5 -19.97 -20.77 1.21
C PRO A 5 -18.92 -19.68 1.49
N SER A 6 -17.68 -20.11 1.75
CA SER A 6 -16.57 -19.18 1.92
C SER A 6 -16.43 -18.31 0.68
N ILE A 7 -16.32 -17.00 0.86
CA ILE A 7 -16.00 -16.06 -0.22
C ILE A 7 -14.48 -15.92 -0.42
N VAL A 8 -13.69 -16.52 0.48
CA VAL A 8 -12.22 -16.53 0.39
C VAL A 8 -11.83 -17.42 -0.78
N PRO A 9 -11.08 -16.91 -1.77
CA PRO A 9 -10.60 -17.73 -2.87
C PRO A 9 -9.73 -18.88 -2.33
N LEU A 10 -10.10 -20.12 -2.65
CA LEU A 10 -9.34 -21.32 -2.24
C LEU A 10 -7.91 -21.36 -2.82
N VAL A 11 -7.61 -20.50 -3.80
CA VAL A 11 -6.34 -20.45 -4.54
C VAL A 11 -5.44 -19.30 -4.07
N ALA A 12 -5.93 -18.40 -3.19
CA ALA A 12 -5.11 -17.31 -2.70
C ALA A 12 -3.97 -17.89 -1.86
N ALA A 13 -2.74 -17.75 -2.38
CA ALA A 13 -1.52 -17.99 -1.63
C ALA A 13 -1.57 -17.16 -0.33
N ASP A 14 -0.92 -17.66 0.72
CA ASP A 14 -0.80 -17.04 2.04
C ASP A 14 0.04 -15.75 1.99
N GLN A 15 -0.41 -14.78 1.20
CA GLN A 15 0.29 -13.57 0.86
C GLN A 15 -0.56 -12.35 1.19
N ASP A 16 0.06 -11.41 1.89
CA ASP A 16 -0.51 -10.10 2.16
C ASP A 16 -0.59 -9.29 0.87
N VAL A 17 -1.78 -8.73 0.62
CA VAL A 17 -2.09 -7.85 -0.51
C VAL A 17 -2.06 -6.41 -0.01
N TYR A 18 -1.36 -5.55 -0.73
CA TYR A 18 -1.24 -4.13 -0.42
C TYR A 18 -1.93 -3.28 -1.49
N LEU A 19 -2.81 -2.39 -1.04
CA LEU A 19 -3.51 -1.42 -1.89
C LEU A 19 -3.11 0.01 -1.49
N VAL A 20 -2.96 0.86 -2.50
CA VAL A 20 -2.61 2.27 -2.32
C VAL A 20 -3.79 3.15 -2.73
N LEU A 21 -4.15 4.10 -1.86
CA LEU A 21 -5.12 5.15 -2.12
C LEU A 21 -4.38 6.43 -2.49
N GLU A 22 -4.54 6.90 -3.72
CA GLU A 22 -4.01 8.17 -4.19
C GLU A 22 -4.95 9.33 -3.87
N ASP A 23 -4.38 10.52 -3.67
CA ASP A 23 -5.12 11.77 -3.57
C ASP A 23 -4.86 12.65 -4.79
N PHE A 24 -5.86 12.76 -5.67
CA PHE A 24 -5.80 13.54 -6.90
C PHE A 24 -6.32 14.98 -6.69
N GLY A 25 -6.39 15.42 -5.43
CA GLY A 25 -6.77 16.77 -5.04
C GLY A 25 -8.28 17.00 -5.00
N SER A 26 -8.69 18.20 -4.59
CA SER A 26 -10.08 18.55 -4.26
C SER A 26 -11.10 18.33 -5.39
N ARG A 27 -10.66 18.41 -6.66
CA ARG A 27 -11.55 18.26 -7.82
C ARG A 27 -11.79 16.80 -8.21
N LEU A 28 -10.79 15.95 -8.07
CA LEU A 28 -10.84 14.54 -8.50
C LEU A 28 -11.04 13.58 -7.32
N GLY A 29 -10.73 14.01 -6.11
CA GLY A 29 -10.86 13.23 -4.90
C GLY A 29 -9.78 12.15 -4.78
N ARG A 30 -10.14 11.03 -4.16
CA ARG A 30 -9.22 9.92 -3.88
C ARG A 30 -9.70 8.65 -4.56
N ALA A 31 -8.78 7.84 -5.07
CA ALA A 31 -9.09 6.55 -5.65
C ALA A 31 -8.01 5.50 -5.35
N TRP A 32 -8.43 4.24 -5.29
CA TRP A 32 -7.52 3.11 -5.15
C TRP A 32 -6.83 2.85 -6.49
N CYS A 33 -5.51 2.74 -6.47
CA CYS A 33 -4.73 2.44 -7.67
C CYS A 33 -5.03 1.03 -8.17
N GLU A 34 -5.27 0.92 -9.47
CA GLU A 34 -5.26 -0.38 -10.13
C GLU A 34 -3.87 -1.03 -9.95
N THR A 35 -3.87 -2.26 -9.47
CA THR A 35 -2.65 -3.01 -9.17
C THR A 35 -2.86 -4.44 -9.67
N ALA A 36 -1.98 -4.91 -10.55
CA ALA A 36 -1.99 -6.29 -11.01
C ALA A 36 -1.81 -7.24 -9.80
N GLU A 37 -2.43 -8.41 -9.84
CA GLU A 37 -2.45 -9.35 -8.70
C GLU A 37 -1.03 -9.71 -8.23
N GLU A 38 -0.15 -9.99 -9.18
CA GLU A 38 1.28 -10.29 -8.98
C GLU A 38 2.09 -9.13 -8.38
N ASP A 39 1.60 -7.90 -8.49
CA ASP A 39 2.28 -6.69 -8.04
C ASP A 39 1.80 -6.20 -6.68
N THR A 40 0.93 -6.95 -6.00
CA THR A 40 0.35 -6.56 -4.72
C THR A 40 1.24 -6.86 -3.51
N SER A 41 2.41 -7.46 -3.70
CA SER A 41 3.32 -7.83 -2.60
C SER A 41 3.93 -6.60 -1.92
N ARG A 42 4.34 -6.77 -0.65
CA ARG A 42 5.06 -5.71 0.10
C ARG A 42 6.31 -5.22 -0.64
N ALA A 43 7.09 -6.15 -1.20
CA ALA A 43 8.33 -5.81 -1.90
C ALA A 43 8.04 -4.96 -3.15
N THR A 44 6.99 -5.31 -3.91
CA THR A 44 6.57 -4.55 -5.08
C THR A 44 6.04 -3.17 -4.71
N LEU A 45 5.23 -3.06 -3.64
CA LEU A 45 4.76 -1.79 -3.10
C LEU A 45 5.93 -0.85 -2.78
N VAL A 46 6.89 -1.34 -1.99
CA VAL A 46 8.03 -0.52 -1.55
C VAL A 46 8.86 -0.05 -2.74
N ARG A 47 9.12 -0.93 -3.71
CA ARG A 47 9.80 -0.55 -4.96
C ARG A 47 9.03 0.54 -5.70
N ARG A 48 7.72 0.38 -5.90
CA ARG A 48 6.87 1.37 -6.61
C ARG A 48 6.83 2.74 -5.93
N LEU A 49 6.83 2.77 -4.59
CA LEU A 49 6.92 4.01 -3.82
C LEU A 49 8.27 4.71 -4.03
N ILE A 50 9.37 3.96 -4.03
CA ILE A 50 10.72 4.48 -4.31
C ILE A 50 10.81 5.02 -5.73
N ASP A 51 10.32 4.25 -6.70
CA ASP A 51 10.31 4.61 -8.12
C ASP A 51 9.35 5.78 -8.43
N GLY A 52 8.58 6.26 -7.46
CA GLY A 52 7.63 7.36 -7.65
C GLY A 52 6.44 7.00 -8.55
N GLN A 53 6.04 5.72 -8.61
CA GLN A 53 4.87 5.30 -9.37
C GLN A 53 3.54 5.73 -8.75
N TYR A 54 3.59 6.29 -7.54
CA TYR A 54 2.46 6.95 -6.90
C TYR A 54 2.80 8.42 -6.71
N GLU A 55 1.93 9.33 -7.16
CA GLU A 55 2.16 10.78 -7.12
C GLU A 55 1.88 11.35 -5.72
N HIS A 56 0.78 10.92 -5.08
CA HIS A 56 0.30 11.44 -3.80
C HIS A 56 -0.30 10.35 -2.89
N PRO A 57 0.43 9.25 -2.59
CA PRO A 57 -0.10 8.09 -1.86
C PRO A 57 -0.56 8.47 -0.45
N SER A 58 -1.87 8.43 -0.20
CA SER A 58 -2.51 8.97 1.00
C SER A 58 -2.87 7.93 2.07
N ARG A 59 -3.08 6.68 1.66
CA ARG A 59 -3.32 5.55 2.56
C ARG A 59 -2.82 4.27 1.92
N ILE A 60 -2.26 3.39 2.73
CA ILE A 60 -1.88 2.03 2.33
C ILE A 60 -2.64 1.05 3.22
N VAL A 61 -3.44 0.19 2.62
CA VAL A 61 -4.15 -0.87 3.33
C VAL A 61 -3.55 -2.20 2.94
N ALA A 62 -3.20 -2.99 3.95
CA ALA A 62 -2.83 -4.39 3.78
C ALA A 62 -4.00 -5.28 4.19
N PHE A 63 -4.16 -6.40 3.53
CA PHE A 63 -5.09 -7.44 3.95
C PHE A 63 -4.58 -8.83 3.57
N ASN A 64 -5.04 -9.82 4.33
CA ASN A 64 -4.83 -11.23 4.04
C ASN A 64 -6.18 -11.93 4.19
N THR A 65 -6.69 -12.47 3.09
CA THR A 65 -8.01 -13.13 3.07
C THR A 65 -7.97 -14.55 3.63
N ALA A 66 -6.82 -15.21 3.58
CA ALA A 66 -6.64 -16.54 4.16
C ALA A 66 -6.58 -16.48 5.70
N GLU A 67 -5.89 -15.47 6.24
CA GLU A 67 -5.78 -15.25 7.69
C GLU A 67 -6.92 -14.39 8.27
N GLY A 68 -7.71 -13.73 7.42
CA GLY A 68 -8.92 -13.02 7.81
C GLY A 68 -8.69 -11.66 8.46
N TRP A 69 -7.66 -10.92 8.04
CA TRP A 69 -7.37 -9.58 8.56
C TRP A 69 -7.22 -8.51 7.47
N SER A 70 -7.47 -7.25 7.85
CA SER A 70 -7.16 -6.05 7.07
C SER A 70 -6.79 -4.91 8.01
N ARG A 71 -5.78 -4.10 7.64
CA ARG A 71 -5.26 -2.98 8.44
C ARG A 71 -4.76 -1.84 7.57
N ASP A 72 -4.92 -0.62 8.06
CA ASP A 72 -4.19 0.55 7.56
C ASP A 72 -2.73 0.44 8.04
N VAL A 73 -1.79 0.34 7.10
CA VAL A 73 -0.35 0.14 7.35
C VAL A 73 0.48 1.32 6.87
N THR A 74 -0.17 2.47 6.64
CA THR A 74 0.48 3.67 6.08
C THR A 74 1.72 4.08 6.87
N THR A 75 1.61 4.15 8.20
CA THR A 75 2.72 4.52 9.08
C THR A 75 3.81 3.46 9.09
N ASP A 76 3.46 2.18 9.13
CA ASP A 76 4.41 1.06 9.17
C ASP A 76 5.31 1.06 7.92
N ILE A 77 4.72 1.29 6.74
CA ILE A 77 5.44 1.39 5.47
C ILE A 77 6.29 2.65 5.41
N ALA A 78 5.77 3.79 5.89
CA ALA A 78 6.55 5.02 5.95
C ALA A 78 7.78 4.87 6.86
N ASP A 79 7.63 4.22 8.01
CA ASP A 79 8.73 3.95 8.93
C ASP A 79 9.77 2.99 8.35
N GLU A 80 9.33 1.98 7.59
CA GLU A 80 10.24 1.11 6.84
C GLU A 80 11.07 1.91 5.84
N LEU A 81 10.42 2.76 5.03
CA LEU A 81 11.08 3.60 4.04
C LEU A 81 12.06 4.59 4.67
N ARG A 82 11.72 5.19 5.82
CA ARG A 82 12.64 6.05 6.59
C ARG A 82 13.88 5.29 7.07
N ARG A 83 13.73 4.03 7.51
CA ARG A 83 14.88 3.20 7.92
C ARG A 83 15.80 2.87 6.75
N ARG A 84 15.23 2.71 5.56
CA ARG A 84 15.94 2.38 4.32
C ARG A 84 16.44 3.61 3.56
N PHE A 85 16.22 4.81 4.08
CA PHE A 85 16.48 6.06 3.35
C PHE A 85 17.94 6.22 2.91
N VAL A 86 18.89 5.68 3.67
CA VAL A 86 20.33 5.69 3.33
C VAL A 86 20.71 4.75 2.19
N GLU A 87 19.83 3.80 1.84
CA GLU A 87 20.00 2.83 0.75
C GLU A 87 19.30 3.28 -0.54
N ILE A 88 18.54 4.37 -0.49
CA ILE A 88 17.80 4.91 -1.63
C ILE A 88 18.69 5.94 -2.34
N ASP A 89 19.13 5.62 -3.55
CA ASP A 89 20.03 6.48 -4.33
C ASP A 89 19.40 7.83 -4.67
N GLU A 90 18.12 7.83 -5.06
CA GLU A 90 17.37 9.03 -5.41
C GLU A 90 15.97 8.98 -4.80
N VAL A 91 15.63 10.02 -4.05
CA VAL A 91 14.33 10.13 -3.38
C VAL A 91 13.45 11.08 -4.18
N THR A 92 12.34 10.56 -4.69
CA THR A 92 11.38 11.36 -5.46
C THR A 92 10.65 12.38 -4.56
N PRO A 93 10.23 13.54 -5.10
CA PRO A 93 9.42 14.50 -4.34
C PRO A 93 8.13 13.89 -3.77
N ALA A 94 7.50 13.00 -4.53
CA ALA A 94 6.30 12.27 -4.11
C ALA A 94 6.57 11.39 -2.87
N LEU A 95 7.69 10.66 -2.87
CA LEU A 95 8.11 9.87 -1.72
C LEU A 95 8.41 10.74 -0.50
N LEU A 96 9.10 11.87 -0.68
CA LEU A 96 9.35 12.82 0.41
C LEU A 96 8.05 13.35 1.02
N GLU A 97 7.13 13.82 0.20
CA GLU A 97 5.83 14.34 0.65
C GLU A 97 5.03 13.26 1.41
N PHE A 98 5.03 12.02 0.91
CA PHE A 98 4.42 10.89 1.58
C PHE A 98 5.00 10.67 2.98
N LEU A 99 6.33 10.65 3.10
CA LEU A 99 7.00 10.45 4.39
C LEU A 99 6.76 11.63 5.33
N GLU A 100 6.72 12.87 4.85
CA GLU A 100 6.41 14.03 5.70
C GLU A 100 4.98 13.97 6.22
N ARG A 101 4.01 13.58 5.38
CA ARG A 101 2.60 13.44 5.78
C ARG A 101 2.43 12.33 6.82
N ALA A 102 3.05 11.18 6.59
CA ALA A 102 2.96 10.04 7.49
C ALA A 102 3.62 10.29 8.86
N ALA A 103 4.45 11.32 9.02
CA ALA A 103 5.07 11.69 10.30
C ALA A 103 4.17 12.56 11.19
N ARG A 104 3.05 13.08 10.65
CA ARG A 104 2.13 14.00 11.37
C ARG A 104 0.99 13.27 12.10
N HIS A 105 1.01 11.94 12.07
CA HIS A 105 0.00 11.05 12.66
C HIS A 105 0.64 10.21 13.76
#